data_AF-A0AAP3E3R0-F1
#
_entry.id   AF-A0AAP3E3R0-F1
#
_cell.length_a   1.000
_cell.length_b   1.000
_cell.length_c   1.000
_cell.angle_alpha   90.00
_cell.angle_beta   90.00
_cell.angle_gamma   90.00
#
_symmetry.space_group_name_H-M   'P 1'
#
loop_
_entity.id
_entity.type
_entity.pdbx_description
1 polymer ?
#
loop_
_entity_poly.entity_id
_entity_poly.type
_entity_poly.pdbx_seq_one_letter_code
_entity_poly.pdbx_strand_id
1 'polypeptide(L)'
;MFLGEEFPRQEAKFEVLWRPRSGVDVQRVHWADDAVSLGWHKDDDHEELGTTHFQIESDNELVHESGDLEAEAPLSFLEICLRRLPAKLAQTISVKEEAD
;
A
#
# COMPACT_ATOMS: atom_id res chain seq x y z
N MET A 1 10.46 7.36 -14.41
CA MET A 1 9.53 6.31 -14.90
C MET A 1 9.29 5.33 -13.76
N PHE A 2 8.03 5.01 -13.48
CA PHE A 2 7.65 3.94 -12.54
C PHE A 2 6.95 2.84 -13.33
N LEU A 3 7.48 1.61 -13.28
CA LEU A 3 7.02 0.47 -14.08
C LEU A 3 6.82 0.74 -15.59
N GLY A 4 7.65 1.60 -16.16
CA GLY A 4 7.61 1.92 -17.60
C GLY A 4 6.68 3.08 -17.97
N GLU A 5 5.99 3.69 -17.02
CA GLU A 5 5.14 4.86 -17.23
C GLU A 5 5.77 6.13 -16.63
N GLU A 6 5.41 7.29 -17.17
CA GLU A 6 5.75 8.57 -16.55
C GLU A 6 5.01 8.70 -15.22
N PHE A 7 5.76 8.98 -14.17
CA PHE A 7 5.25 9.16 -12.82
C PHE A 7 5.90 10.41 -12.24
N PRO A 8 5.12 11.36 -11.69
CA PRO A 8 5.62 12.69 -11.31
C PRO A 8 6.59 12.64 -10.13
N ARG A 9 6.45 11.63 -9.25
CA ARG A 9 7.27 11.50 -8.06
C ARG A 9 8.57 10.77 -8.40
N GLN A 10 9.69 11.38 -8.06
CA GLN A 10 11.02 10.91 -8.47
C GLN A 10 11.73 10.11 -7.39
N GLU A 11 11.34 10.28 -6.13
CA GLU A 11 11.93 9.62 -4.97
C GLU A 11 10.85 9.00 -4.10
N ALA A 12 11.12 7.80 -3.60
CA ALA A 12 10.26 7.11 -2.65
C ALA A 12 11.06 6.06 -1.87
N LYS A 13 10.61 5.75 -0.66
CA LYS A 13 11.00 4.55 0.07
C LYS A 13 10.00 3.45 -0.23
N PHE A 14 10.50 2.31 -0.69
CA PHE A 14 9.72 1.08 -0.81
C PHE A 14 10.17 0.08 0.26
N GLU A 15 9.25 -0.36 1.10
CA GLU A 15 9.49 -1.30 2.20
C GLU A 15 8.76 -2.62 1.93
N VAL A 16 9.49 -3.72 2.08
CA VAL A 16 8.94 -5.07 2.11
C VAL A 16 9.37 -5.72 3.41
N LEU A 17 8.40 -6.22 4.18
CA LEU A 17 8.63 -6.90 5.44
C LEU A 17 7.93 -8.25 5.45
N TRP A 18 8.62 -9.25 5.97
CA TRP A 18 8.01 -10.50 6.40
C TRP A 18 8.62 -10.93 7.74
N ARG A 19 7.75 -11.21 8.71
CA ARG A 19 8.12 -11.64 10.06
C ARG A 19 7.17 -12.76 10.49
N PRO A 20 7.58 -14.04 10.37
CA PRO A 20 6.74 -15.15 10.82
C PRO A 20 6.54 -15.11 12.33
N ARG A 21 5.33 -15.41 12.82
CA ARG A 21 5.00 -15.45 14.26
C ARG A 21 4.17 -16.69 14.58
N SER A 22 4.10 -17.07 15.85
CA SER A 22 3.24 -18.18 16.30
C SER A 22 1.74 -17.88 16.18
N GLY A 23 1.36 -16.63 15.90
CA GLY A 23 -0.01 -16.18 15.64
C GLY A 23 -0.14 -15.64 14.21
N VAL A 24 -0.43 -14.35 14.07
CA VAL A 24 -0.48 -13.69 12.76
C VAL A 24 0.93 -13.34 12.30
N ASP A 25 1.33 -13.87 11.14
CA ASP A 25 2.53 -13.44 10.43
C ASP A 25 2.44 -11.95 10.13
N VAL A 26 3.50 -11.20 10.42
CA VAL A 26 3.57 -9.79 10.04
C VAL A 26 4.09 -9.68 8.62
N GLN A 27 3.32 -9.06 7.71
CA GLN A 27 3.73 -8.79 6.33
C GLN A 27 3.43 -7.34 5.97
N ARG A 28 4.32 -6.70 5.21
CA ARG A 28 4.11 -5.34 4.74
C ARG A 28 4.68 -5.14 3.35
N VAL A 29 3.93 -4.46 2.50
CA VAL A 29 4.41 -3.86 1.26
C VAL A 29 3.97 -2.41 1.26
N HIS A 30 4.92 -1.50 1.35
CA HIS A 30 4.64 -0.10 1.65
C HIS A 30 5.49 0.86 0.83
N TRP A 31 4.87 1.93 0.37
CA TRP A 31 5.45 3.00 -0.41
C TRP A 31 5.28 4.30 0.35
N ALA A 32 6.35 5.08 0.48
CA ALA A 32 6.29 6.43 1.03
C ALA A 32 7.12 7.41 0.19
N ASP A 33 6.49 8.48 -0.25
CA ASP A 33 7.12 9.59 -0.97
C ASP A 33 6.80 10.94 -0.27
N ASP A 34 7.02 12.05 -0.97
CA ASP A 34 6.78 13.40 -0.45
C ASP A 34 5.30 13.81 -0.40
N ALA A 35 4.40 13.03 -0.99
CA ALA A 35 2.97 13.32 -1.08
C ALA A 35 2.09 12.31 -0.34
N VAL A 36 2.46 11.02 -0.35
CA VAL A 36 1.68 9.95 0.27
C VAL A 36 2.54 8.86 0.91
N SER A 37 1.95 8.20 1.89
CA SER A 37 2.45 6.99 2.54
C SER A 37 1.34 5.94 2.45
N LEU A 38 1.52 4.88 1.65
CA LEU A 38 0.48 3.88 1.40
C LEU A 38 1.01 2.46 1.28
N GLY A 39 0.17 1.47 1.60
CA GLY A 39 0.57 0.07 1.46
C GLY A 39 -0.37 -0.91 2.14
N TRP A 40 -0.04 -2.18 1.98
CA TRP A 40 -0.75 -3.30 2.60
C TRP A 40 0.01 -3.79 3.82
N HIS A 41 -0.72 -4.04 4.90
CA HIS A 41 -0.20 -4.51 6.18
C HIS A 41 -1.04 -5.70 6.62
N LYS A 42 -0.35 -6.79 6.93
CA LYS A 42 -0.91 -7.94 7.65
C LYS A 42 -0.26 -7.92 9.02
N ASP A 43 -1.02 -7.60 10.04
CA ASP A 43 -0.60 -7.56 11.44
C ASP A 43 -1.82 -7.71 12.35
N ASP A 44 -1.67 -7.39 13.63
CA ASP A 44 -2.73 -7.42 14.65
C ASP A 44 -3.43 -6.06 14.81
N ASP A 45 -3.21 -5.12 13.89
CA ASP A 45 -3.92 -3.84 13.85
C ASP A 45 -5.12 -3.91 12.89
N HIS A 46 -6.15 -3.13 13.18
CA HIS A 46 -7.38 -3.07 12.38
C HIS A 46 -8.05 -4.42 12.10
N GLU A 47 -8.17 -5.28 13.11
CA GLU A 47 -8.81 -6.61 12.96
C GLU A 47 -10.22 -6.55 12.36
N GLU A 48 -10.94 -5.42 12.52
CA GLU A 48 -12.25 -5.17 11.91
C GLU A 48 -12.23 -5.11 10.38
N LEU A 49 -11.06 -4.89 9.76
CA LEU A 49 -10.85 -4.84 8.31
C LEU A 49 -10.40 -6.21 7.74
N GLY A 50 -10.30 -7.24 8.59
CA GLY A 50 -9.80 -8.56 8.22
C GLY A 50 -8.31 -8.74 8.51
N THR A 51 -7.73 -9.81 7.97
CA THR A 51 -6.33 -10.19 8.26
C THR A 51 -5.30 -9.23 7.67
N THR A 52 -5.65 -8.56 6.57
CA THR A 52 -4.80 -7.59 5.88
C THR A 52 -5.61 -6.32 5.65
N HIS A 53 -5.05 -5.17 5.99
CA HIS A 53 -5.62 -3.87 5.66
C HIS A 53 -4.72 -3.10 4.68
N PHE A 54 -5.32 -2.21 3.90
CA PHE A 54 -4.62 -1.21 3.11
C PHE A 54 -4.72 0.13 3.84
N GLN A 55 -3.57 0.80 3.96
CA GLN A 55 -3.47 2.13 4.55
C GLN A 55 -3.05 3.12 3.48
N ILE A 56 -3.63 4.32 3.50
CA ILE A 56 -3.14 5.48 2.79
C ILE A 56 -3.16 6.70 3.70
N GLU A 57 -2.04 7.40 3.75
CA GLU A 57 -1.83 8.64 4.48
C GLU A 57 -1.36 9.71 3.50
N SER A 58 -1.95 10.90 3.62
CA SER A 58 -1.57 12.13 2.94
C SER A 58 -1.71 13.30 3.91
N ASP A 59 -1.31 14.51 3.52
CA ASP A 59 -1.37 15.72 4.37
C ASP A 59 -2.74 15.95 5.05
N ASN A 60 -3.82 15.47 4.44
CA ASN A 60 -5.18 15.78 4.86
C ASN A 60 -5.95 14.58 5.41
N GLU A 61 -5.45 13.35 5.24
CA GLU A 61 -6.25 12.16 5.46
C GLU A 61 -5.40 10.92 5.78
N LEU A 62 -5.85 10.14 6.75
CA LEU A 62 -5.40 8.79 7.04
C LEU A 62 -6.60 7.85 6.92
N VAL A 63 -6.55 6.95 5.94
CA VAL A 63 -7.62 5.99 5.65
C VAL A 63 -7.11 4.57 5.78
N HIS A 64 -7.94 3.72 6.38
CA HIS A 64 -7.74 2.27 6.42
C HIS A 64 -8.93 1.59 5.75
N GLU A 65 -8.66 0.63 4.87
CA GLU A 65 -9.66 -0.19 4.21
C GLU A 65 -9.23 -1.67 4.21
N SER A 66 -10.17 -2.59 3.96
CA SER A 66 -9.80 -4.00 3.78
C SER A 66 -8.78 -4.15 2.64
N GLY A 67 -7.75 -4.96 2.85
CA GLY A 67 -6.77 -5.26 1.82
C GLY A 67 -7.28 -6.23 0.74
N ASP A 68 -8.30 -7.05 1.08
CA ASP A 68 -8.97 -8.04 0.22
C ASP A 68 -8.00 -8.74 -0.77
N LEU A 69 -7.06 -9.50 -0.22
CA LEU A 69 -6.07 -10.26 -0.98
C LEU A 69 -6.57 -11.68 -1.24
N GLU A 70 -6.37 -12.18 -2.48
CA GLU A 70 -6.80 -13.53 -2.87
C GLU A 70 -5.95 -14.63 -2.20
N ALA A 71 -4.73 -14.30 -1.78
CA ALA A 71 -3.83 -15.18 -1.06
C ALA A 71 -2.83 -14.37 -0.23
N GLU A 72 -2.56 -14.83 0.99
CA GLU A 72 -1.70 -14.12 1.96
C GLU A 72 -0.44 -14.90 2.37
N ALA A 73 -0.11 -15.97 1.63
CA ALA A 73 1.22 -16.58 1.75
C ALA A 73 2.28 -15.55 1.31
N PRO A 74 3.49 -15.51 1.91
CA PRO A 74 4.43 -14.39 1.75
C PRO A 74 4.74 -13.98 0.31
N LEU A 75 4.95 -14.97 -0.57
CA LEU A 75 5.23 -14.70 -1.97
C LEU A 75 3.98 -14.18 -2.71
N SER A 76 2.83 -14.80 -2.49
CA SER A 76 1.55 -14.36 -3.10
C SER A 76 1.15 -12.96 -2.63
N PHE A 77 1.33 -12.66 -1.34
CA PHE A 77 1.10 -11.34 -0.77
C PHE A 77 1.94 -10.29 -1.50
N LEU A 78 3.25 -10.52 -1.62
CA LEU A 78 4.16 -9.60 -2.32
C LEU A 78 3.75 -9.40 -3.79
N GLU A 79 3.48 -10.50 -4.52
CA GLU A 79 3.08 -10.45 -5.92
C GLU A 79 1.78 -9.68 -6.15
N ILE A 80 0.76 -9.92 -5.32
CA ILE A 80 -0.52 -9.21 -5.42
C ILE A 80 -0.32 -7.72 -5.11
N CYS A 81 0.41 -7.38 -4.04
CA CYS A 81 0.66 -5.98 -3.68
C CYS A 81 1.42 -5.25 -4.79
N LEU A 82 2.50 -5.84 -5.33
CA LEU A 82 3.27 -5.22 -6.43
C LEU A 82 2.44 -5.04 -7.70
N ARG A 83 1.52 -5.97 -7.98
CA ARG A 83 0.60 -5.88 -9.13
C ARG A 83 -0.43 -4.77 -8.96
N ARG A 84 -0.90 -4.51 -7.73
CA ARG A 84 -1.95 -3.52 -7.44
C ARG A 84 -1.40 -2.11 -7.15
N LEU A 85 -0.16 -2.02 -6.67
CA LEU A 85 0.49 -0.76 -6.28
C LEU A 85 0.44 0.35 -7.35
N PRO A 86 0.67 0.10 -8.65
CA PRO A 86 0.67 1.16 -9.66
C PRO A 86 -0.69 1.83 -9.82
N ALA A 87 -1.77 1.06 -9.81
CA ALA A 87 -3.12 1.59 -9.89
C ALA A 87 -3.47 2.43 -8.65
N LYS A 88 -3.05 1.98 -7.45
CA LYS A 88 -3.21 2.76 -6.22
C LYS A 88 -2.41 4.07 -6.25
N LEU A 89 -1.17 4.05 -6.74
CA LEU A 89 -0.36 5.25 -6.90
C LEU A 89 -0.96 6.22 -7.93
N ALA A 90 -1.49 5.73 -9.05
CA ALA A 90 -2.13 6.57 -10.06
C ALA A 90 -3.33 7.36 -9.50
N GLN A 91 -4.13 6.74 -8.62
CA GLN A 91 -5.27 7.39 -7.95
C GLN A 91 -4.85 8.60 -7.10
N THR A 92 -3.60 8.62 -6.64
CA THR A 92 -3.06 9.69 -5.78
C THR A 92 -2.47 10.88 -6.56
N ILE A 93 -2.52 10.84 -7.90
CA ILE A 93 -2.07 11.96 -8.76
C ILE A 93 -3.29 12.80 -9.24
N SER A 94 -4.47 12.17 -9.36
CA SER A 94 -5.63 12.75 -10.05
C SER A 94 -6.49 13.74 -9.23
N VAL A 95 -5.99 14.29 -8.12
CA VAL A 95 -6.80 15.14 -7.21
C VAL A 95 -6.54 16.65 -7.38
N LYS A 96 -5.80 17.09 -8.41
CA LYS A 96 -5.40 18.50 -8.56
C LYS A 96 -6.03 19.28 -9.74
N GLU A 97 -7.11 18.82 -10.36
CA GLU A 97 -7.73 19.51 -11.51
C GLU A 97 -9.11 20.15 -11.30
N GLU A 98 -9.64 20.28 -10.07
CA GLU A 98 -10.86 21.06 -9.83
C GLU A 98 -10.66 22.15 -8.76
N ALA A 99 -10.04 23.25 -9.17
CA ALA A 99 -10.22 24.56 -8.55
C ALA A 99 -9.78 25.66 -9.53
N ASP A 100 -10.69 26.09 -10.39
CA ASP A 100 -10.62 27.34 -11.16
C ASP A 100 -11.97 28.06 -11.09
#